data_AF-A0A0U4JJ67-F1
#
_entry.id   AF-A0A0U4JJ67-F1
#
_cell.length_a   1.000
_cell.length_b   1.000
_cell.length_c   1.000
_cell.angle_alpha   90.00
_cell.angle_beta   90.00
_cell.angle_gamma   90.00
#
_symmetry.space_group_name_H-M   'P 1'
#
loop_
_entity.id
_entity.type
_entity.pdbx_description
1 polymer ?
#
loop_
_entity_poly.entity_id
_entity_poly.type
_entity_poly.pdbx_seq_one_letter_code
_entity_poly.pdbx_strand_id
1 'polypeptide(L)'
;GRMKGVACRGNNISFGKYALKAQECSWITTKQIEAGRRSITRFLKREGKIWIRIFPDKPITLRSTGTRMGSGKGNPHSWIF
;
A
#
# COMPACT_ATOMS: atom_id res chain seq x y z
N GLY A 1 0.82 15.29 2.56
CA GLY A 1 -0.61 15.01 2.38
C GLY A 1 -1.18 14.46 3.67
N ARG A 2 -2.41 14.84 4.04
CA ARG A 2 -3.08 14.42 5.28
C ARG A 2 -4.16 13.40 4.95
N MET A 3 -4.13 12.22 5.56
CA MET A 3 -5.22 11.25 5.45
C MET A 3 -6.36 11.70 6.38
N LYS A 4 -7.54 11.94 5.83
CA LYS A 4 -8.74 12.30 6.61
C LYS A 4 -9.94 11.49 6.12
N GLY A 5 -10.76 11.06 7.07
CA GLY A 5 -12.07 10.47 6.80
C GLY A 5 -12.02 9.01 6.32
N VAL A 6 -13.18 8.50 5.91
CA VAL A 6 -13.38 7.15 5.39
C VAL A 6 -13.48 7.21 3.87
N ALA A 7 -12.97 6.19 3.18
CA ALA A 7 -13.10 6.10 1.73
C ALA A 7 -14.58 5.91 1.30
N CYS A 8 -15.14 6.93 0.63
CA CYS A 8 -16.50 6.89 0.08
C CYS A 8 -16.61 6.15 -1.27
N ARG A 9 -15.48 5.92 -1.95
CA ARG A 9 -15.41 5.25 -3.26
C ARG A 9 -14.48 4.04 -3.18
N GLY A 10 -14.76 3.00 -3.97
CA GLY A 10 -13.95 1.77 -4.01
C GLY A 10 -14.14 0.87 -2.78
N ASN A 11 -15.17 1.13 -1.97
CA ASN A 11 -15.49 0.44 -0.72
C ASN A 11 -16.46 -0.76 -0.89
N ASN A 12 -16.99 -0.97 -2.10
CA ASN A 12 -17.86 -2.10 -2.45
C ASN A 12 -17.07 -3.18 -3.18
N ILE A 13 -17.50 -4.44 -3.08
CA ILE A 13 -16.88 -5.58 -3.76
C ILE A 13 -17.24 -5.53 -5.24
N SER A 14 -16.28 -5.23 -6.12
CA SER A 14 -16.48 -5.25 -7.57
C SER A 14 -16.09 -6.58 -8.21
N PHE A 15 -15.25 -7.36 -7.53
CA PHE A 15 -14.66 -8.58 -8.06
C PHE A 15 -14.55 -9.64 -6.97
N GLY A 16 -14.74 -10.91 -7.34
CA GLY A 16 -14.69 -12.03 -6.42
C GLY A 16 -15.92 -12.13 -5.50
N LYS A 17 -15.90 -13.11 -4.60
CA LYS A 17 -16.98 -13.36 -3.62
C LYS A 17 -16.70 -12.76 -2.24
N TYR A 18 -15.42 -12.60 -1.90
CA TYR A 18 -14.97 -12.12 -0.59
C TYR A 18 -13.91 -11.01 -0.78
N ALA A 19 -13.86 -10.07 0.15
CA ALA A 19 -12.92 -8.96 0.12
C ALA A 19 -12.44 -8.57 1.52
N LEU A 20 -11.27 -7.92 1.58
CA LEU A 20 -10.73 -7.31 2.79
C LEU A 20 -10.94 -5.79 2.72
N LYS A 21 -11.52 -5.21 3.77
CA LYS A 21 -11.79 -3.77 3.89
C LYS A 21 -11.01 -3.19 5.07
N ALA A 22 -10.29 -2.10 4.83
CA ALA A 22 -9.61 -1.36 5.88
C ALA A 22 -10.63 -0.68 6.82
N GLN A 23 -10.39 -0.78 8.13
CA GLN A 23 -11.16 -0.09 9.16
C GLN A 23 -10.54 1.26 9.54
N GLU A 24 -9.24 1.43 9.28
CA GLU A 24 -8.45 2.59 9.67
C GLU A 24 -7.64 3.12 8.48
N CYS A 25 -7.24 4.39 8.56
CA CYS A 25 -6.39 5.02 7.56
C CYS A 25 -4.91 4.81 7.91
N SER A 26 -4.15 4.27 6.98
CA SER A 26 -2.70 4.11 7.11
C SER A 26 -2.03 4.16 5.74
N TRP A 27 -0.72 4.47 5.73
CA TRP A 27 0.09 4.31 4.52
C TRP A 27 0.47 2.85 4.35
N ILE A 28 0.24 2.34 3.14
CA ILE A 28 0.58 0.96 2.81
C ILE A 28 1.74 0.96 1.82
N THR A 29 2.85 0.33 2.20
CA THR A 29 4.04 0.21 1.37
C THR A 29 3.90 -0.91 0.34
N THR A 30 4.63 -0.80 -0.77
CA THR A 30 4.77 -1.87 -1.78
C THR A 30 5.12 -3.23 -1.15
N LYS A 31 6.03 -3.23 -0.17
CA LYS A 31 6.48 -4.43 0.54
C LYS A 31 5.35 -5.10 1.32
N GLN A 32 4.47 -4.31 1.96
CA GLN A 32 3.32 -4.85 2.71
C GLN A 32 2.27 -5.47 1.78
N ILE A 33 1.99 -4.82 0.64
CA ILE A 33 1.07 -5.35 -0.37
C ILE A 33 1.57 -6.71 -0.88
N GLU A 34 2.86 -6.79 -1.20
CA GLU A 34 3.47 -8.02 -1.70
C GLU A 34 3.55 -9.14 -0.64
N ALA A 35 3.86 -8.79 0.61
CA ALA A 35 3.85 -9.74 1.72
C ALA A 35 2.45 -10.33 1.95
N GLY A 36 1.39 -9.51 1.87
CA GLY A 36 0.01 -9.95 1.96
C GLY A 36 -0.37 -10.86 0.79
N ARG A 37 -0.07 -10.44 -0.45
CA ARG A 37 -0.34 -11.23 -1.66
C ARG A 37 0.32 -12.61 -1.59
N ARG A 38 1.60 -12.67 -1.21
CA ARG A 38 2.35 -13.93 -1.11
C ARG A 38 1.76 -14.84 -0.03
N SER A 39 1.37 -14.29 1.11
CA SER A 39 0.75 -15.04 2.22
C SER A 39 -0.58 -15.68 1.79
N ILE A 40 -1.47 -14.90 1.16
CA ILE A 40 -2.76 -15.39 0.66
C ILE A 40 -2.56 -16.46 -0.43
N THR A 41 -1.65 -16.20 -1.38
CA THR A 41 -1.34 -17.15 -2.47
C THR A 41 -0.80 -18.47 -1.93
N ARG A 42 0.04 -18.43 -0.89
CA ARG A 42 0.59 -19.63 -0.23
C ARG A 42 -0.50 -20.42 0.50
N PHE A 43 -1.39 -19.73 1.22
CA PHE A 43 -2.51 -20.37 1.92
C PHE A 43 -3.45 -21.09 0.95
N LEU A 44 -3.77 -20.45 -0.18
CA LEU A 44 -4.61 -21.01 -1.23
C LEU A 44 -3.88 -22.04 -2.11
N LYS A 45 -2.61 -22.37 -1.83
CA LYS A 45 -1.79 -23.28 -2.65
C LYS A 45 -1.79 -22.93 -4.15
N ARG A 46 -1.87 -21.63 -4.47
CA ARG A 46 -1.97 -21.08 -5.84
C ARG A 46 -3.27 -21.41 -6.57
N GLU A 47 -4.29 -21.90 -5.87
CA GLU A 47 -5.63 -22.09 -6.40
C GLU A 47 -6.48 -20.83 -6.21
N GLY A 48 -7.33 -20.53 -7.20
CA GLY A 48 -8.16 -19.33 -7.19
C GLY A 48 -7.47 -18.06 -7.70
N LYS A 49 -8.26 -16.98 -7.80
CA LYS A 49 -7.81 -15.68 -8.34
C LYS A 49 -7.82 -14.63 -7.23
N ILE A 50 -6.72 -13.90 -7.09
CA ILE A 50 -6.57 -12.80 -6.12
C ILE A 50 -6.56 -11.48 -6.89
N TRP A 51 -7.26 -10.48 -6.36
CA TRP A 51 -7.40 -9.17 -6.96
C TRP A 51 -6.83 -8.13 -5.99
N ILE A 52 -5.86 -7.34 -6.44
CA ILE A 52 -5.30 -6.22 -5.68
C ILE A 52 -5.95 -4.94 -6.20
N ARG A 53 -6.63 -4.20 -5.31
CA ARG A 53 -7.40 -3.01 -5.66
C ARG A 53 -6.75 -1.69 -5.26
N ILE A 54 -5.55 -1.75 -4.70
CA ILE A 54 -4.74 -0.59 -4.31
C ILE A 54 -3.45 -0.59 -5.13
N PHE A 55 -2.98 0.60 -5.52
CA PHE A 55 -1.76 0.75 -6.31
C PHE A 55 -0.88 1.84 -5.68
N PRO A 56 0.42 1.57 -5.43
CA PRO A 56 1.30 2.52 -4.79
C PRO A 56 1.76 3.58 -5.80
N ASP A 57 1.06 4.71 -5.83
CA ASP A 57 1.26 5.81 -6.78
C ASP A 57 2.08 6.97 -6.20
N LYS A 58 2.24 7.02 -4.87
CA LYS A 58 2.86 8.16 -4.21
C LYS A 58 4.29 7.86 -3.74
N PRO A 59 5.31 8.61 -4.21
CA PRO A 59 6.68 8.40 -3.79
C PRO A 59 6.95 9.01 -2.40
N ILE A 60 7.72 8.29 -1.58
CA ILE A 60 8.33 8.75 -0.33
C ILE A 60 9.80 9.04 -0.59
N THR A 61 10.23 10.23 -0.17
CA THR A 61 11.63 10.65 -0.22
C THR A 61 12.32 10.44 1.12
N LEU A 62 13.56 9.97 1.08
CA LEU A 62 14.43 9.81 2.25
C LEU A 62 15.78 10.49 1.99
N ARG A 63 16.39 11.02 3.05
CA ARG A 63 17.76 11.53 3.02
C ARG A 63 18.72 10.45 3.49
N SER A 64 19.96 10.51 3.02
CA SER A 64 21.01 9.61 3.46
C SER A 64 21.30 9.79 4.94
N THR A 65 21.51 8.67 5.63
CA THR A 65 21.89 8.64 7.04
C THR A 65 23.18 9.42 7.26
N GLY A 66 23.25 10.25 8.31
CA GLY A 66 24.42 11.05 8.65
C GLY A 66 24.51 12.43 7.97
N THR A 67 23.50 12.84 7.18
CA THR A 67 23.44 14.18 6.59
C THR A 67 22.78 15.19 7.53
N ARG A 68 23.26 16.45 7.51
CA ARG A 68 22.64 17.55 8.26
C ARG A 68 21.28 17.95 7.64
N MET A 69 20.45 18.62 8.43
CA MET A 69 19.21 19.24 7.95
C MET A 69 19.52 20.38 6.96
N GLY A 70 18.58 20.69 6.04
CA GLY A 70 18.81 21.66 4.94
C GLY A 70 19.16 21.02 3.59
N SER A 71 19.57 21.79 2.57
CA SER A 71 20.02 21.28 1.25
C SER A 71 18.97 20.60 0.35
N GLY A 72 17.69 20.96 0.47
CA GLY A 72 16.63 20.52 -0.46
C GLY A 72 15.94 19.19 -0.13
N LYS A 73 15.14 18.66 -1.05
CA LYS A 73 14.35 17.42 -0.83
C LYS A 73 15.24 16.18 -1.07
N GLY A 74 15.08 15.15 -0.24
CA GLY A 74 15.80 13.88 -0.41
C GLY A 74 15.38 13.10 -1.65
N ASN A 75 16.11 12.04 -1.96
CA ASN A 75 15.84 11.19 -3.12
C ASN A 75 14.60 10.30 -2.87
N PRO A 76 13.79 10.00 -3.91
CA PRO A 76 12.73 9.00 -3.83
C PRO A 76 13.30 7.63 -3.43
N HIS A 77 12.72 7.00 -2.40
CA HIS A 77 13.19 5.73 -1.84
C HIS A 77 12.16 4.62 -1.96
N SER A 78 10.88 4.92 -1.71
CA SER A 78 9.82 3.92 -1.74
C SER A 78 8.50 4.53 -2.23
N TRP A 79 7.52 3.67 -2.50
CA TRP A 79 6.18 4.06 -2.93
C TRP A 79 5.15 3.59 -1.92
N ILE A 80 4.15 4.43 -1.69
CA ILE A 80 3.01 4.15 -0.81
C ILE A 80 1.69 4.34 -1.55
N PHE A 81 0.69 3.62 -1.05
CA PHE A 81 -0.72 3.95 -1.17
C PHE A 81 -1.16 4.75 0.06
#